data_AF-A0A9P6FS54-F1
#
_entry.id   AF-A0A9P6FS54-F1
#
_cell.length_a   1.000
_cell.length_b   1.000
_cell.length_c   1.000
_cell.angle_alpha   90.00
_cell.angle_beta   90.00
_cell.angle_gamma   90.00
#
_symmetry.space_group_name_H-M   'P 1'
#
loop_
_entity.id
_entity.type
_entity.pdbx_description
1 polymer ?
#
loop_
_entity_poly.entity_id
_entity_poly.type
_entity_poly.pdbx_seq_one_letter_code
_entity_poly.pdbx_strand_id
1 'polypeptide(L)'
;DWAASEKHETVFGVLPVLYETTASGEQLSIPEAEAIEQYLAKKFNLLGDQGDVWDEIKVRAFASSQQGLINYYFLRVATVKDGHFVGNKLTLADLKCAFAVEMLMALTGDQYVSEEQTPGLWTVYKTVNAIPSLVAWKATEEYKSLAEGNLRMVGF
;
A
#
# COMPACT_ATOMS: atom_id res chain seq x y z
N ASP A 1 -1.41 -16.58 20.04
CA ASP A 1 -0.45 -16.22 18.98
C ASP A 1 -1.24 -16.32 17.68
N TRP A 2 -1.69 -15.18 17.16
CA TRP A 2 -2.60 -15.15 16.01
C TRP A 2 -2.09 -15.99 14.82
N ALA A 3 -0.79 -15.96 14.54
CA ALA A 3 -0.21 -16.67 13.42
C ALA A 3 -0.30 -18.20 13.58
N ALA A 4 -0.22 -18.69 14.82
CA ALA A 4 -0.29 -20.12 15.13
C ALA A 4 -1.71 -20.61 15.45
N SER A 5 -2.56 -19.80 16.08
CA SER A 5 -3.85 -20.24 16.62
C SER A 5 -5.09 -19.83 15.81
N GLU A 6 -5.06 -18.70 15.11
CA GLU A 6 -6.29 -18.10 14.55
C GLU A 6 -6.22 -17.89 13.03
N LYS A 7 -5.01 -17.70 12.50
CA LYS A 7 -4.79 -17.42 11.07
C LYS A 7 -5.37 -18.50 10.15
N HIS A 8 -5.34 -19.77 10.55
CA HIS A 8 -5.85 -20.85 9.72
C HIS A 8 -7.39 -20.97 9.76
N GLU A 9 -8.05 -20.27 10.68
CA GLU A 9 -9.50 -20.28 10.84
C GLU A 9 -10.18 -19.22 9.96
N THR A 10 -9.44 -18.20 9.52
CA THR A 10 -10.01 -17.14 8.67
C THR A 10 -9.97 -17.49 7.19
N VAL A 11 -10.95 -16.98 6.44
CA VAL A 11 -10.96 -17.09 4.98
C VAL A 11 -9.72 -16.35 4.43
N PHE A 12 -8.89 -17.06 3.67
CA PHE A 12 -7.58 -16.65 3.15
C PHE A 12 -6.45 -16.42 4.16
N GLY A 13 -6.68 -16.64 5.45
CA GLY A 13 -5.65 -16.46 6.48
C GLY A 13 -5.16 -15.01 6.63
N VAL A 14 -6.09 -14.07 6.42
CA VAL A 14 -5.87 -12.63 6.53
C VAL A 14 -6.82 -12.00 7.54
N LEU A 15 -6.54 -10.75 7.90
CA LEU A 15 -7.43 -9.84 8.63
C LEU A 15 -7.41 -8.46 7.95
N PRO A 16 -8.48 -7.66 8.06
CA PRO A 16 -9.73 -7.94 8.78
C PRO A 16 -10.66 -8.95 8.06
N VAL A 17 -11.57 -9.56 8.82
CA VAL A 17 -12.68 -10.40 8.33
C VAL A 17 -13.97 -10.04 9.07
N LEU A 18 -15.05 -9.82 8.34
CA LEU A 18 -16.40 -9.64 8.88
C LEU A 18 -17.14 -10.98 8.84
N TYR A 19 -17.74 -11.37 9.97
CA TYR A 19 -18.66 -12.51 10.04
C TYR A 19 -20.09 -12.00 10.19
N GLU A 20 -21.01 -12.51 9.37
CA GLU A 20 -22.44 -12.20 9.47
C GLU A 20 -23.26 -13.49 9.47
N THR A 21 -24.29 -13.53 10.31
CA THR A 21 -25.33 -14.56 10.25
C THR A 21 -26.52 -14.03 9.46
N THR A 22 -26.87 -14.69 8.36
CA THR A 22 -28.02 -14.33 7.54
C THR A 22 -29.34 -14.67 8.26
N ALA A 23 -30.46 -14.16 7.74
CA ALA A 23 -31.79 -14.51 8.27
C ALA A 23 -32.11 -16.02 8.17
N SER A 24 -31.45 -16.75 7.26
CA SER A 24 -31.57 -18.21 7.15
C SER A 24 -30.66 -18.98 8.13
N GLY A 25 -29.83 -18.28 8.91
CA GLY A 25 -28.87 -18.89 9.84
C GLY A 25 -27.53 -19.27 9.20
N GLU A 26 -27.31 -18.94 7.92
CA GLU A 26 -26.03 -19.16 7.25
C GLU A 26 -24.98 -18.16 7.75
N GLN A 27 -23.75 -18.62 7.93
CA GLN A 27 -22.63 -17.77 8.33
C GLN A 27 -21.85 -17.33 7.09
N LEU A 28 -21.90 -16.03 6.78
CA LEU A 28 -21.07 -15.39 5.77
C LEU A 28 -19.75 -14.93 6.42
N SER A 29 -18.65 -15.14 5.71
CA SER A 29 -17.32 -14.65 6.07
C SER A 29 -16.77 -13.79 4.93
N ILE A 30 -16.54 -12.51 5.18
CA ILE A 30 -16.11 -11.52 4.19
C ILE A 30 -14.73 -10.99 4.59
N PRO A 31 -13.64 -11.43 3.94
CA PRO A 31 -12.31 -10.89 4.13
C PRO A 31 -12.10 -9.59 3.33
N GLU A 32 -10.99 -8.89 3.58
CA GLU A 32 -10.57 -7.62 2.95
C GLU A 32 -11.36 -6.39 3.39
N ALA A 33 -10.64 -5.34 3.82
CA ALA A 33 -11.25 -4.12 4.34
C ALA A 33 -12.20 -3.46 3.32
N GLU A 34 -11.79 -3.35 2.06
CA GLU A 34 -12.63 -2.75 1.01
C GLU A 34 -13.90 -3.58 0.75
N ALA A 35 -13.81 -4.91 0.70
CA ALA A 35 -14.99 -5.76 0.49
C ALA A 35 -15.98 -5.67 1.66
N ILE A 36 -15.48 -5.61 2.89
CA ILE A 36 -16.27 -5.39 4.10
C ILE A 36 -16.98 -4.03 4.03
N GLU A 37 -16.26 -2.96 3.70
CA GLU A 37 -16.83 -1.62 3.57
C GLU A 37 -17.91 -1.55 2.50
N GLN A 38 -17.67 -2.13 1.33
CA GLN A 38 -18.63 -2.19 0.22
C GLN A 38 -19.89 -2.96 0.60
N TYR A 39 -19.72 -4.09 1.27
CA TYR A 39 -20.83 -4.90 1.75
C TYR A 39 -21.71 -4.12 2.75
N LEU A 40 -21.09 -3.50 3.76
CA LEU A 40 -21.79 -2.71 4.76
C LEU A 40 -22.45 -1.47 4.13
N ALA A 41 -21.75 -0.77 3.23
CA ALA A 41 -22.29 0.38 2.52
C ALA A 41 -23.54 0.01 1.72
N LYS A 42 -23.54 -1.14 1.04
CA LYS A 42 -24.73 -1.64 0.35
C LYS A 42 -25.86 -2.01 1.31
N LYS A 43 -25.54 -2.74 2.38
CA LYS A 43 -26.50 -3.20 3.40
C LYS A 43 -27.23 -2.03 4.07
N PHE A 44 -26.53 -0.93 4.32
CA PHE A 44 -27.05 0.25 5.01
C PHE A 44 -27.41 1.40 4.06
N ASN A 45 -27.47 1.15 2.75
CA ASN A 45 -27.86 2.13 1.76
C ASN A 45 -26.99 3.41 1.74
N LEU A 46 -25.67 3.23 1.81
CA LEU A 46 -24.67 4.30 1.81
C LEU A 46 -23.97 4.48 0.46
N LEU A 47 -24.36 3.71 -0.56
CA LEU A 47 -23.82 3.82 -1.92
C LEU A 47 -24.67 4.73 -2.83
N GLY A 48 -25.51 5.60 -2.26
CA GLY A 48 -26.47 6.40 -3.01
C GLY A 48 -27.83 5.73 -3.14
N ASP A 49 -28.67 6.24 -4.04
CA ASP A 49 -30.04 5.77 -4.20
C ASP A 49 -30.11 4.35 -4.79
N GLN A 50 -30.95 3.49 -4.22
CA GLN A 50 -31.05 2.09 -4.66
C GLN A 50 -31.47 1.99 -6.12
N GLY A 51 -30.63 1.33 -6.92
CA GLY A 51 -30.87 1.13 -8.34
C GLY A 51 -30.35 2.26 -9.24
N ASP A 52 -29.83 3.35 -8.67
CA ASP A 52 -29.12 4.38 -9.45
C ASP A 52 -27.61 4.07 -9.51
N VAL A 53 -27.20 3.45 -10.61
CA VAL A 53 -25.81 3.13 -10.90
C VAL A 53 -24.93 4.39 -10.97
N TRP A 54 -25.49 5.54 -11.35
CA TRP A 54 -24.72 6.79 -11.47
C TRP A 54 -24.38 7.41 -10.13
N ASP A 55 -25.22 7.24 -9.12
CA ASP A 55 -24.91 7.71 -7.78
C ASP A 55 -23.93 6.77 -7.08
N GLU A 56 -24.09 5.46 -7.27
CA GLU A 56 -23.13 4.48 -6.78
C GLU A 56 -21.72 4.71 -7.33
N ILE A 57 -21.58 4.98 -8.63
CA ILE A 57 -20.24 5.20 -9.21
C ILE A 57 -19.59 6.49 -8.72
N LYS A 58 -20.36 7.55 -8.43
CA LYS A 58 -19.81 8.80 -7.85
C LYS A 58 -19.26 8.56 -6.44
N VAL A 59 -20.02 7.84 -5.60
CA VAL A 59 -19.57 7.49 -4.24
C VAL A 59 -18.30 6.66 -4.30
N ARG A 60 -18.25 5.66 -5.19
CA ARG A 60 -17.05 4.83 -5.40
C ARG A 60 -15.84 5.64 -5.89
N ALA A 61 -16.04 6.53 -6.86
CA ALA A 61 -14.99 7.38 -7.40
C ALA A 61 -14.40 8.29 -6.31
N PHE A 62 -15.27 8.88 -5.48
CA PHE A 62 -14.82 9.71 -4.36
C PHE A 62 -14.05 8.89 -3.31
N ALA A 63 -14.56 7.73 -2.89
CA ALA A 63 -13.88 6.85 -1.94
C ALA A 63 -12.50 6.39 -2.45
N SER A 64 -12.40 6.04 -3.74
CA SER A 64 -11.12 5.72 -4.38
C SER A 64 -10.12 6.88 -4.33
N SER A 65 -10.58 8.12 -4.57
CA SER A 65 -9.71 9.30 -4.45
C SER A 65 -9.21 9.53 -3.01
N GLN A 66 -10.03 9.21 -2.00
CA GLN A 66 -9.64 9.31 -0.59
C GLN A 66 -8.59 8.26 -0.23
N GLN A 67 -8.66 7.04 -0.78
CA GLN A 67 -7.62 6.03 -0.58
C GLN A 67 -6.25 6.50 -1.12
N GLY A 68 -6.24 7.20 -2.26
CA GLY A 68 -5.03 7.84 -2.79
C GLY A 68 -4.47 8.89 -1.82
N LEU A 69 -5.35 9.72 -1.24
CA LEU A 69 -4.97 10.73 -0.25
C LEU A 69 -4.48 10.10 1.07
N ILE A 70 -5.11 9.03 1.54
CA ILE A 70 -4.71 8.27 2.74
C ILE A 70 -3.35 7.63 2.51
N ASN A 71 -3.11 7.02 1.36
CA ASN A 71 -1.80 6.45 1.02
C ASN A 71 -0.73 7.56 0.96
N TYR A 72 -1.01 8.69 0.31
CA TYR A 72 -0.09 9.83 0.28
C TYR A 72 0.18 10.40 1.67
N TYR A 73 -0.85 10.54 2.50
CA TYR A 73 -0.71 11.05 3.87
C TYR A 73 0.01 10.05 4.77
N PHE A 74 -0.30 8.76 4.67
CA PHE A 74 0.40 7.68 5.37
C PHE A 74 1.89 7.71 5.04
N LEU A 75 2.24 7.83 3.76
CA LEU A 75 3.63 8.02 3.33
C LEU A 75 4.25 9.29 3.94
N ARG A 76 3.48 10.37 4.08
CA ARG A 76 3.96 11.64 4.65
C ARG A 76 4.14 11.62 6.17
N VAL A 77 3.27 10.93 6.91
CA VAL A 77 3.22 10.94 8.39
C VAL A 77 3.71 9.66 9.04
N ALA A 78 4.00 8.62 8.27
CA ALA A 78 4.65 7.41 8.78
C ALA A 78 5.92 7.84 9.55
N THR A 79 5.92 7.53 10.83
CA THR A 79 7.04 7.85 11.71
C THR A 79 8.15 6.86 11.42
N VAL A 80 9.12 7.31 10.63
CA VAL A 80 10.37 6.60 10.42
C VAL A 80 11.27 6.94 11.59
N LYS A 81 11.69 5.92 12.33
CA LYS A 81 12.64 6.08 13.43
C LYS A 81 14.01 5.56 12.98
N ASP A 82 15.03 6.37 13.16
CA ASP A 82 16.43 6.03 12.83
C ASP A 82 16.63 5.55 11.37
N GLY A 83 15.80 6.02 10.44
CA GLY A 83 15.88 5.65 9.02
C GLY A 83 15.27 4.30 8.64
N HIS A 84 14.48 3.68 9.54
CA HIS A 84 13.84 2.38 9.31
C HIS A 84 12.32 2.41 9.56
N PHE A 85 11.57 1.63 8.77
CA PHE A 85 10.13 1.44 8.96
C PHE A 85 9.79 0.49 10.11
N VAL A 86 10.63 -0.52 10.36
CA VAL A 86 10.36 -1.58 11.35
C VAL A 86 11.54 -1.71 12.31
N GLY A 87 11.37 -1.17 13.52
CA GLY A 87 12.40 -1.20 14.55
C GLY A 87 13.56 -0.25 14.22
N ASN A 88 14.78 -0.76 14.33
CA ASN A 88 16.02 0.01 14.17
C ASN A 88 17.07 -0.71 13.29
N LYS A 89 16.62 -1.58 12.38
CA LYS A 89 17.48 -2.37 11.50
C LYS A 89 16.95 -2.37 10.08
N LEU A 90 17.86 -2.59 9.12
CA LEU A 90 17.48 -2.81 7.73
C LEU A 90 16.54 -4.03 7.60
N THR A 91 15.40 -3.82 6.97
CA THR A 91 14.43 -4.86 6.64
C THR A 91 14.00 -4.80 5.18
N LEU A 92 13.25 -5.81 4.74
CA LEU A 92 12.63 -5.82 3.41
C LEU A 92 11.69 -4.63 3.18
N ALA A 93 11.07 -4.08 4.23
CA ALA A 93 10.20 -2.92 4.13
C ALA A 93 10.98 -1.68 3.64
N ASP A 94 12.18 -1.46 4.18
CA ASP A 94 13.04 -0.34 3.81
C ASP A 94 13.52 -0.47 2.34
N LEU A 95 13.94 -1.68 1.94
CA LEU A 95 14.39 -1.95 0.57
C LEU A 95 13.25 -1.75 -0.45
N LYS A 96 12.06 -2.29 -0.16
CA LYS A 96 10.89 -2.12 -1.04
C LYS A 96 10.47 -0.65 -1.15
N CYS A 97 10.52 0.08 -0.04
CA CYS A 97 10.21 1.50 -0.06
C CYS A 97 11.23 2.30 -0.88
N ALA A 98 12.54 2.07 -0.69
CA ALA A 98 13.55 2.77 -1.46
C ALA A 98 13.41 2.51 -2.96
N PHE A 99 13.11 1.28 -3.36
CA PHE A 99 12.84 0.94 -4.76
C PHE A 99 11.57 1.62 -5.28
N ALA A 100 10.48 1.65 -4.51
CA ALA A 100 9.25 2.32 -4.89
C ALA A 100 9.45 3.84 -5.05
N VAL A 101 10.27 4.45 -4.19
CA VAL A 101 10.67 5.87 -4.30
C VAL A 101 11.44 6.12 -5.58
N GLU A 102 12.39 5.26 -5.95
CA GLU A 102 13.16 5.40 -7.21
C GLU A 102 12.27 5.32 -8.43
N MET A 103 11.35 4.35 -8.47
CA MET A 103 10.40 4.20 -9.56
C MET A 103 9.48 5.42 -9.66
N LEU A 104 8.97 5.91 -8.53
CA LEU A 104 8.12 7.10 -8.51
C LEU A 104 8.89 8.33 -8.98
N MET A 105 10.12 8.56 -8.48
CA MET A 105 10.97 9.67 -8.92
C MET A 105 11.35 9.58 -10.39
N ALA A 106 11.57 8.38 -10.93
CA ALA A 106 11.85 8.22 -12.36
C ALA A 106 10.66 8.62 -13.24
N LEU A 107 9.42 8.43 -12.75
CA LEU A 107 8.19 8.75 -13.47
C LEU A 107 7.73 10.21 -13.28
N THR A 108 7.90 10.75 -12.08
CA THR A 108 7.28 12.02 -11.67
C THR A 108 8.27 13.10 -11.28
N GLY A 109 9.57 12.82 -11.31
CA GLY A 109 10.56 13.67 -10.67
C GLY A 109 10.32 13.78 -9.16
N ASP A 110 10.64 14.93 -8.59
CA ASP A 110 10.50 15.25 -7.17
C ASP A 110 9.09 15.75 -6.77
N GLN A 111 8.12 15.69 -7.69
CA GLN A 111 6.78 16.25 -7.50
C GLN A 111 6.04 15.73 -6.25
N TYR A 112 6.22 14.45 -5.92
CA TYR A 112 5.49 13.77 -4.84
C TYR A 112 6.37 13.23 -3.71
N VAL A 113 7.68 13.11 -3.95
CA VAL A 113 8.65 12.59 -2.99
C VAL A 113 9.89 13.47 -2.98
N SER A 114 10.14 14.09 -1.83
CA SER A 114 11.32 14.91 -1.58
C SER A 114 11.61 14.98 -0.07
N GLU A 115 12.74 15.56 0.29
CA GLU A 115 13.10 15.82 1.70
C GLU A 115 12.07 16.73 2.39
N GLU A 116 11.56 17.72 1.68
CA GLU A 116 10.61 18.71 2.20
C GLU A 116 9.20 18.14 2.32
N GLN A 117 8.75 17.40 1.29
CA GLN A 117 7.37 16.91 1.23
C GLN A 117 7.17 15.66 2.09
N THR A 118 8.15 14.77 2.10
CA THR A 118 8.07 13.42 2.69
C THR A 118 9.35 13.07 3.47
N PRO A 119 9.69 13.82 4.54
CA PRO A 119 10.99 13.69 5.23
C PRO A 119 11.25 12.29 5.79
N GLY A 120 10.22 11.59 6.26
CA GLY A 120 10.33 10.20 6.73
C GLY A 120 10.76 9.25 5.62
N LEU A 121 10.01 9.22 4.51
CA LEU A 121 10.36 8.41 3.33
C LEU A 121 11.74 8.75 2.80
N TRP A 122 12.04 10.05 2.71
CA TRP A 122 13.32 10.52 2.20
C TRP A 122 14.48 10.06 3.08
N THR A 123 14.28 10.02 4.39
CA THR A 123 15.27 9.49 5.33
C THR A 123 15.50 7.99 5.11
N VAL A 124 14.45 7.18 4.94
CA VAL A 124 14.60 5.74 4.59
C VAL A 124 15.33 5.59 3.27
N TYR A 125 14.89 6.32 2.24
CA TYR A 125 15.51 6.29 0.92
C TYR A 125 17.01 6.59 0.97
N LYS A 126 17.42 7.67 1.66
CA LYS A 126 18.83 8.03 1.86
C LYS A 126 19.58 6.96 2.65
N THR A 127 18.99 6.44 3.72
CA THR A 127 19.61 5.42 4.58
C THR A 127 19.89 4.15 3.80
N VAL A 128 18.91 3.66 3.03
CA VAL A 128 19.04 2.47 2.20
C VAL A 128 20.06 2.69 1.08
N ASN A 129 20.00 3.82 0.39
CA ASN A 129 20.92 4.13 -0.71
C ASN A 129 22.36 4.47 -0.24
N ALA A 130 22.60 4.62 1.06
CA ALA A 130 23.93 4.75 1.63
C ALA A 130 24.59 3.39 1.95
N ILE A 131 23.87 2.27 1.82
CA ILE A 131 24.41 0.94 2.15
C ILE A 131 25.51 0.55 1.14
N PRO A 132 26.76 0.29 1.56
CA PRO A 132 27.87 0.07 0.65
C PRO A 132 27.66 -1.11 -0.32
N SER A 133 27.10 -2.22 0.15
CA SER A 133 26.81 -3.38 -0.71
C SER A 133 25.73 -3.10 -1.74
N LEU A 134 24.72 -2.29 -1.39
CA LEU A 134 23.67 -1.89 -2.32
C LEU A 134 24.23 -0.93 -3.38
N VAL A 135 25.05 0.05 -2.97
CA VAL A 135 25.75 0.96 -3.88
C VAL A 135 26.63 0.17 -4.86
N ALA A 136 27.41 -0.80 -4.34
CA ALA A 136 28.24 -1.65 -5.16
C ALA A 136 27.42 -2.48 -6.16
N TRP A 137 26.29 -3.04 -5.72
CA TRP A 137 25.38 -3.79 -6.59
C TRP A 137 24.75 -2.91 -7.68
N LYS A 138 24.32 -1.70 -7.34
CA LYS A 138 23.73 -0.75 -8.31
C LYS A 138 24.71 -0.29 -9.38
N ALA A 139 26.02 -0.36 -9.10
CA ALA A 139 27.05 -0.05 -10.08
C ALA A 139 27.25 -1.17 -11.13
N THR A 140 26.71 -2.37 -10.91
CA THR A 140 26.86 -3.52 -11.82
C THR A 140 26.06 -3.33 -13.11
N GLU A 141 26.54 -3.92 -14.20
CA GLU A 141 25.81 -3.93 -15.49
C GLU A 141 24.50 -4.72 -15.41
N GLU A 142 24.47 -5.77 -14.59
CA GLU A 142 23.25 -6.53 -14.33
C GLU A 142 22.15 -5.63 -13.77
N TYR A 143 22.46 -4.84 -12.74
CA TYR A 143 21.49 -3.91 -12.17
C TYR A 143 21.03 -2.86 -13.18
N LYS A 144 21.96 -2.26 -13.93
CA LYS A 144 21.61 -1.24 -14.95
C LYS A 144 20.68 -1.80 -16.02
N SER A 145 20.95 -3.02 -16.49
CA SER A 145 20.09 -3.70 -17.46
C SER A 145 18.69 -3.95 -16.90
N LEU A 146 18.58 -4.37 -15.64
CA LEU A 146 17.28 -4.53 -14.97
C LEU A 146 16.54 -3.19 -14.81
N ALA A 147 17.24 -2.13 -14.41
CA ALA A 147 16.67 -0.80 -14.24
C ALA A 147 16.12 -0.24 -15.56
N GLU A 148 16.88 -0.37 -16.65
CA GLU A 148 16.41 0.00 -17.99
C GLU A 148 15.23 -0.85 -18.47
N GLY A 149 15.25 -2.16 -18.18
CA GLY A 149 14.15 -3.06 -18.52
C GLY A 149 12.84 -2.67 -17.81
N ASN A 150 12.94 -2.26 -16.54
CA ASN A 150 11.80 -1.81 -15.76
C ASN A 150 11.19 -0.51 -16.33
N LEU A 151 12.01 0.46 -16.74
CA LEU A 151 11.53 1.70 -17.37
C LEU A 151 10.82 1.43 -18.69
N ARG A 152 11.39 0.53 -19.52
CA ARG A 152 10.78 0.12 -20.79
C ARG A 152 9.40 -0.51 -20.60
N MET A 153 9.21 -1.31 -19.55
CA MET A 153 7.90 -1.91 -19.23
C MET A 153 6.82 -0.87 -18.92
N VAL A 154 7.20 0.31 -18.42
CA VAL A 154 6.27 1.40 -18.08
C VAL A 154 6.25 2.52 -19.13
N GLY A 155 6.84 2.29 -20.30
CA GLY A 155 6.73 3.16 -21.48
C GLY A 155 7.82 4.22 -21.62
N PHE A 156 8.97 4.06 -20.95
CA PHE A 156 10.12 4.97 -21.00
C PHE A 156 11.38 4.31 -21.56
#